data_AF-A0A958XFH7-F1
#
_entry.id   AF-A0A958XFH7-F1
#
_cell.length_a   1.000
_cell.length_b   1.000
_cell.length_c   1.000
_cell.angle_alpha   90.00
_cell.angle_beta   90.00
_cell.angle_gamma   90.00
#
_symmetry.space_group_name_H-M   'P 1'
#
loop_
_entity.id
_entity.type
_entity.pdbx_description
1 polymer ?
#
loop_
_entity_poly.entity_id
_entity_poly.type
_entity_poly.pdbx_seq_one_letter_code
_entity_poly.pdbx_strand_id
1 'polypeptide(L)'
;QEISQAARFSKEITQKQNRIASLENDRKLNESRYKLAFENQELIQKNDRIQKWIIGSLILIVLLLFFAAYTQYKNVKQQKFANNILALKSLRSQMNPHFIFNALNSVNSFIAVNDERTANKYLTDFSLLMRSVLENSEEDFIPLEKEIELLELYVKLEHFRFKDKFDYKISVDENIKLNEFVIPPMLLQPYVE
;
A
#
# COMPACT_ATOMS: atom_id res chain seq x y z
N GLN A 1 99.62 51.65 1.66
CA GLN A 1 98.94 50.69 2.56
C GLN A 1 97.42 50.92 2.62
N GLU A 2 96.93 52.14 2.45
CA GLU A 2 95.51 52.51 2.55
C GLU A 2 94.59 51.92 1.45
N ILE A 3 95.06 51.82 0.20
CA ILE A 3 94.26 51.27 -0.93
C ILE A 3 93.86 49.80 -0.71
N SER A 4 94.75 49.01 -0.07
CA SER A 4 94.48 47.60 0.26
C SER A 4 93.47 47.44 1.39
N GLN A 5 93.48 48.35 2.37
CA GLN A 5 92.47 48.39 3.43
C GLN A 5 91.09 48.79 2.90
N ALA A 6 91.03 49.81 2.02
CA ALA A 6 89.78 50.23 1.40
C ALA A 6 89.13 49.12 0.55
N ALA A 7 89.93 48.37 -0.23
CA ALA A 7 89.45 47.24 -1.03
C ALA A 7 88.94 46.08 -0.15
N ARG A 8 89.62 45.77 0.96
CA ARG A 8 89.13 44.77 1.94
C ARG A 8 87.82 45.20 2.58
N PHE A 9 87.71 46.47 2.96
CA PHE A 9 86.50 47.02 3.58
C PHE A 9 85.31 47.01 2.62
N SER A 10 85.49 47.40 1.36
CA SER A 10 84.45 47.31 0.31
C SER A 10 83.97 45.87 0.07
N LYS A 11 84.90 44.90 0.04
CA LYS A 11 84.57 43.48 -0.08
C LYS A 11 83.76 42.98 1.11
N GLU A 12 84.11 43.42 2.31
CA GLU A 12 83.39 43.07 3.55
C GLU A 12 81.98 43.68 3.56
N ILE A 13 81.82 44.93 3.12
CA ILE A 13 80.51 45.59 2.95
C ILE A 13 79.64 44.82 1.96
N THR A 14 80.21 44.45 0.80
CA THR A 14 79.47 43.71 -0.24
C THR A 14 79.01 42.34 0.27
N GLN A 15 79.86 41.63 1.02
CA GLN A 15 79.49 40.36 1.66
C GLN A 15 78.38 40.56 2.69
N LYS A 16 78.44 41.61 3.51
CA LYS A 16 77.37 41.95 4.48
C LYS A 16 76.07 42.30 3.77
N GLN A 17 76.09 43.08 2.69
CA GLN A 17 74.92 43.40 1.88
C GLN A 17 74.27 42.15 1.26
N ASN A 18 75.08 41.26 0.68
CA ASN A 18 74.58 39.99 0.14
C ASN A 18 73.97 39.10 1.23
N ARG A 19 74.57 39.09 2.42
CA ARG A 19 74.03 38.35 3.57
C ARG A 19 72.71 38.95 4.07
N ILE A 20 72.59 40.28 4.10
CA ILE A 20 71.34 40.95 4.46
C ILE A 20 70.25 40.63 3.43
N ALA A 21 70.55 40.71 2.13
CA ALA A 21 69.61 40.39 1.07
C ALA A 21 69.14 38.92 1.10
N SER A 22 70.05 37.97 1.39
CA SER A 22 69.67 36.56 1.56
C SER A 22 68.74 36.36 2.76
N LEU A 23 69.06 37.02 3.90
CA LEU A 23 68.25 36.94 5.12
C LEU A 23 66.85 37.56 4.93
N GLU A 24 66.74 38.66 4.18
CA GLU A 24 65.44 39.25 3.83
C GLU A 24 64.60 38.32 2.96
N ASN A 25 65.21 37.67 1.96
CA ASN A 25 64.52 36.69 1.12
C ASN A 25 64.07 35.47 1.92
N ASP A 26 64.93 34.92 2.80
CA ASP A 26 64.57 33.81 3.68
C ASP A 26 63.44 34.19 4.64
N ARG A 27 63.46 35.42 5.17
CA ARG A 27 62.38 35.95 6.01
C ARG A 27 61.06 36.04 5.24
N LYS A 28 61.06 36.60 4.03
CA LYS A 28 59.86 36.68 3.17
C LYS A 28 59.33 35.30 2.81
N LEU A 29 60.22 34.36 2.49
CA LEU A 29 59.87 32.97 2.20
C LEU A 29 59.20 32.31 3.41
N ASN A 30 59.76 32.50 4.61
CA ASN A 30 59.20 31.97 5.85
C ASN A 30 57.86 32.60 6.22
N GLU A 31 57.69 33.92 6.04
CA GLU A 31 56.40 34.60 6.23
C GLU A 31 55.34 34.06 5.26
N SER A 32 55.70 33.85 3.99
CA SER A 32 54.81 33.24 3.00
C SER A 32 54.43 31.81 3.36
N ARG A 33 55.39 30.98 3.81
CA ARG A 33 55.12 29.60 4.26
C ARG A 33 54.21 29.56 5.48
N TYR A 34 54.38 30.49 6.42
CA TYR A 34 53.54 30.60 7.61
C TYR A 34 52.09 30.95 7.24
N LYS A 35 51.89 31.92 6.34
CA LYS A 35 50.56 32.25 5.80
C LYS A 35 49.91 31.05 5.11
N LEU A 36 50.66 30.35 4.27
CA LEU A 36 50.16 29.16 3.56
C LEU A 36 49.74 28.04 4.53
N ALA A 37 50.51 27.82 5.61
CA ALA A 37 50.19 26.80 6.61
C ALA A 37 48.93 27.17 7.41
N PHE A 38 48.77 28.45 7.77
CA PHE A 38 47.60 28.96 8.46
C PHE A 38 46.33 28.85 7.60
N GLU A 39 46.42 29.25 6.32
CA GLU A 39 45.31 29.14 5.36
C GLU A 39 44.89 27.68 5.13
N ASN A 40 45.86 26.78 4.98
CA ASN A 40 45.57 25.33 4.87
C ASN A 40 44.91 24.76 6.13
N GLN A 41 45.32 25.18 7.32
CA GLN A 41 44.64 24.77 8.56
C GLN A 41 43.20 25.26 8.61
N GLU A 42 42.93 26.49 8.18
CA GLU A 42 41.57 27.04 8.13
C GLU A 42 40.70 26.30 7.10
N LEU A 43 41.27 25.96 5.93
CA LEU A 43 40.61 25.15 4.90
C LEU A 43 40.27 23.75 5.40
N ILE A 44 41.19 23.07 6.09
CA ILE A 44 40.94 21.75 6.68
C ILE A 44 39.80 21.83 7.70
N GLN A 45 39.78 22.85 8.58
CA GLN A 45 38.70 23.03 9.54
C GLN A 45 37.34 23.32 8.88
N LYS A 46 37.32 24.13 7.81
CA LYS A 46 36.11 24.39 7.03
C LYS A 46 35.59 23.11 6.38
N ASN A 47 36.47 22.32 5.76
CA ASN A 47 36.10 21.04 5.14
C ASN A 47 35.57 20.03 6.16
N ASP A 48 36.19 19.91 7.33
CA ASP A 48 35.71 19.03 8.42
C ASP A 48 34.30 19.40 8.89
N ARG A 49 34.03 20.71 9.03
CA ARG A 49 32.69 21.20 9.41
C ARG A 49 31.67 20.85 8.33
N ILE A 50 32.00 21.09 7.06
CA ILE A 50 31.12 20.78 5.92
C ILE A 50 30.85 19.27 5.86
N GLN A 51 31.87 18.43 5.99
CA GLN A 51 31.72 16.97 5.98
C GLN A 51 30.78 16.47 7.09
N LYS A 52 30.89 17.01 8.31
CA LYS A 52 29.98 16.65 9.42
C LYS A 52 28.52 17.01 9.11
N TRP A 53 28.29 18.18 8.51
CA TRP A 53 26.94 18.58 8.08
C TRP A 53 26.39 17.68 6.97
N ILE A 54 27.22 17.32 5.98
CA ILE A 54 26.83 16.40 4.90
C ILE A 54 26.46 15.03 5.48
N ILE A 55 27.30 14.44 6.34
CA ILE A 55 27.05 13.13 6.95
C ILE A 55 25.76 13.17 7.79
N GLY A 56 25.58 14.21 8.61
CA GLY A 56 24.37 14.37 9.42
C GLY A 56 23.10 14.48 8.58
N SER A 57 23.14 15.25 7.48
CA SER A 57 22.04 15.35 6.53
C SER A 57 21.73 14.01 5.86
N LEU A 58 22.76 13.25 5.49
CA LEU A 58 22.60 11.96 4.84
C LEU A 58 21.96 10.92 5.78
N ILE A 59 22.38 10.89 7.05
CA ILE A 59 21.76 10.05 8.09
C ILE A 59 20.28 10.45 8.29
N LEU A 60 19.98 11.75 8.34
CA LEU A 60 18.62 12.23 8.50
C LEU A 60 17.73 11.80 7.33
N ILE A 61 18.23 11.90 6.08
CA ILE A 61 17.51 11.44 4.89
C ILE A 61 17.22 9.95 4.98
N VAL A 62 18.20 9.13 5.37
CA VAL A 62 18.00 7.68 5.54
C VAL A 62 16.94 7.37 6.60
N LEU A 63 16.95 8.09 7.73
CA LEU A 63 15.93 7.93 8.78
C LEU A 63 14.54 8.31 8.28
N LEU A 64 14.41 9.41 7.53
CA LEU A 64 13.15 9.85 6.93
C LEU A 64 12.63 8.84 5.92
N LEU A 65 13.50 8.27 5.08
CA LEU A 65 13.13 7.21 4.13
C LEU A 65 12.65 5.95 4.87
N PHE A 66 13.34 5.56 5.94
CA PHE A 66 12.95 4.40 6.74
C PHE A 66 11.59 4.61 7.43
N PHE A 67 11.35 5.82 7.95
CA PHE A 67 10.07 6.20 8.55
C PHE A 67 8.94 6.24 7.51
N ALA A 68 9.20 6.79 6.32
CA ALA A 68 8.25 6.79 5.20
C ALA A 68 7.92 5.36 4.75
N ALA A 69 8.93 4.49 4.61
CA ALA A 69 8.72 3.08 4.27
C ALA A 69 7.89 2.35 5.35
N TYR A 70 8.17 2.59 6.62
CA TYR A 70 7.43 2.01 7.74
C TYR A 70 5.95 2.43 7.73
N THR A 71 5.68 3.73 7.52
CA THR A 71 4.30 4.25 7.45
C THR A 71 3.57 3.71 6.21
N GLN A 72 4.23 3.66 5.05
CA GLN A 72 3.69 3.06 3.82
C GLN A 72 3.28 1.59 4.06
N TYR A 73 4.16 0.80 4.67
CA TYR A 73 3.91 -0.61 4.97
C TYR A 73 2.67 -0.79 5.88
N LYS A 74 2.56 0.02 6.93
CA LYS A 74 1.41 -0.01 7.85
C LYS A 74 0.12 0.37 7.13
N ASN A 75 0.15 1.41 6.29
CA ASN A 75 -1.02 1.90 5.56
C ASN A 75 -1.54 0.85 4.56
N VAL A 76 -0.65 0.19 3.82
CA VAL A 76 -1.04 -0.89 2.89
C VAL A 76 -1.72 -2.05 3.62
N LYS A 77 -1.21 -2.43 4.80
CA LYS A 77 -1.82 -3.50 5.61
C LYS A 77 -3.22 -3.10 6.11
N GLN A 78 -3.39 -1.86 6.55
CA GLN A 78 -4.69 -1.35 7.00
C GLN A 78 -5.71 -1.26 5.88
N GLN A 79 -5.30 -0.81 4.69
CA GLN A 79 -6.17 -0.77 3.50
C GLN A 79 -6.63 -2.17 3.11
N LYS A 80 -5.75 -3.17 3.10
CA LYS A 80 -6.14 -4.56 2.83
C LYS A 80 -7.18 -5.08 3.83
N PHE A 81 -7.01 -4.79 5.11
CA PHE A 81 -7.97 -5.21 6.13
C PHE A 81 -9.32 -4.49 5.96
N ALA A 82 -9.31 -3.17 5.74
CA ALA A 82 -10.51 -2.39 5.50
C ALA A 82 -11.26 -2.87 4.23
N ASN A 83 -10.53 -3.15 3.14
CA ASN A 83 -11.11 -3.68 1.91
C ASN A 83 -11.75 -5.06 2.13
N ASN A 84 -11.10 -5.96 2.87
CA ASN A 84 -11.67 -7.26 3.20
C ASN A 84 -12.93 -7.13 4.07
N ILE A 85 -12.94 -6.23 5.07
CA ILE A 85 -14.12 -5.95 5.89
C ILE A 85 -15.26 -5.38 5.03
N LEU A 86 -14.96 -4.49 4.08
CA LEU A 86 -15.94 -3.92 3.16
C LEU A 86 -16.50 -4.99 2.22
N ALA A 87 -15.65 -5.85 1.66
CA ALA A 87 -16.06 -6.99 0.85
C ALA A 87 -16.99 -7.93 1.65
N LEU A 88 -16.60 -8.31 2.87
CA LEU A 88 -17.43 -9.12 3.78
C LEU A 88 -18.76 -8.43 4.14
N LYS A 89 -18.76 -7.11 4.33
CA LYS A 89 -19.97 -6.33 4.60
C LYS A 89 -20.88 -6.25 3.37
N SER A 90 -20.29 -6.15 2.17
CA SER A 90 -21.01 -6.20 0.90
C SER A 90 -21.66 -7.57 0.70
N LEU A 91 -20.88 -8.65 0.84
CA LEU A 91 -21.36 -10.04 0.86
C LEU A 91 -22.51 -10.24 1.86
N ARG A 92 -22.36 -9.73 3.09
CA ARG A 92 -23.42 -9.79 4.11
C ARG A 92 -24.66 -8.97 3.74
N SER A 93 -24.52 -7.86 3.02
CA SER A 93 -25.66 -7.07 2.56
C SER A 93 -26.43 -7.73 1.42
N GLN A 94 -25.75 -8.57 0.62
CA GLN A 94 -26.39 -9.40 -0.41
C GLN A 94 -27.17 -10.57 0.21
N MET A 95 -26.78 -11.03 1.41
CA MET A 95 -27.54 -11.99 2.19
C MET A 95 -28.64 -11.29 3.01
N ASN A 96 -29.88 -11.26 2.52
CA ASN A 96 -31.02 -10.66 3.22
C ASN A 96 -31.23 -11.32 4.62
N PRO A 97 -30.98 -10.61 5.74
CA PRO A 97 -31.07 -11.19 7.09
C PRO A 97 -32.48 -11.66 7.45
N HIS A 98 -33.51 -11.03 6.87
CA HIS A 98 -34.90 -11.44 7.03
C HIS A 98 -35.14 -12.80 6.35
N PHE A 99 -34.61 -13.00 5.15
CA PHE A 99 -34.69 -14.28 4.45
C PHE A 99 -34.02 -15.42 5.24
N ILE A 100 -32.83 -15.18 5.81
CA ILE A 100 -32.13 -16.16 6.65
C ILE A 100 -32.97 -16.52 7.88
N PHE A 101 -33.51 -15.53 8.58
CA PHE A 101 -34.34 -15.76 9.75
C PHE A 101 -35.60 -16.56 9.41
N ASN A 102 -36.25 -16.23 8.30
CA ASN A 102 -37.44 -16.93 7.81
C ASN A 102 -37.14 -18.38 7.43
N ALA A 103 -36.03 -18.62 6.73
CA ALA A 103 -35.61 -19.97 6.39
C ALA A 103 -35.36 -20.85 7.63
N LEU A 104 -34.68 -20.31 8.65
CA LEU A 104 -34.47 -21.01 9.92
C LEU A 104 -35.77 -21.30 10.66
N ASN A 105 -36.73 -20.36 10.65
CA ASN A 105 -38.06 -20.59 11.23
C ASN A 105 -38.86 -21.66 10.48
N SER A 106 -38.78 -21.71 9.15
CA SER A 106 -39.40 -22.76 8.35
C SER A 106 -38.84 -24.14 8.69
N VAL A 107 -37.51 -24.27 8.83
CA VAL A 107 -36.87 -25.51 9.28
C VAL A 107 -37.39 -25.92 10.66
N ASN A 108 -37.43 -24.99 11.62
CA ASN A 108 -37.99 -25.26 12.95
C ASN A 108 -39.47 -25.69 12.88
N SER A 109 -40.27 -25.10 12.00
CA SER A 109 -41.68 -25.48 11.80
C SER A 109 -41.82 -26.89 11.24
N PHE A 110 -40.98 -27.29 10.28
CA PHE A 110 -40.98 -28.66 9.73
C PHE A 110 -40.56 -29.70 10.78
N ILE A 111 -39.54 -29.39 11.58
CA ILE A 111 -39.12 -30.24 12.70
C ILE A 111 -40.25 -30.35 13.74
N ALA A 112 -40.93 -29.25 14.07
CA ALA A 112 -42.02 -29.24 15.04
C ALA A 112 -43.25 -30.09 14.62
N VAL A 113 -43.44 -30.34 13.32
CA VAL A 113 -44.49 -31.24 12.80
C VAL A 113 -43.98 -32.65 12.51
N ASN A 114 -42.78 -33.02 12.99
CA ASN A 114 -42.10 -34.30 12.72
C ASN A 114 -41.88 -34.60 11.23
N ASP A 115 -41.78 -33.58 10.39
CA ASP A 115 -41.44 -33.75 8.98
C ASP A 115 -39.93 -33.52 8.76
N GLU A 116 -39.12 -34.42 9.33
CA GLU A 116 -37.66 -34.35 9.24
C GLU A 116 -37.16 -34.43 7.79
N ARG A 117 -37.87 -35.14 6.92
CA ARG A 117 -37.47 -35.31 5.53
C ARG A 117 -37.62 -33.99 4.76
N THR A 118 -38.74 -33.29 4.93
CA THR A 118 -38.93 -31.97 4.31
C THR A 118 -38.01 -30.94 4.94
N ALA A 119 -37.78 -30.99 6.26
CA ALA A 119 -36.83 -30.10 6.94
C ALA A 119 -35.40 -30.22 6.37
N ASN A 120 -34.89 -31.45 6.22
CA ASN A 120 -33.57 -31.72 5.65
C ASN A 120 -33.46 -31.31 4.19
N LYS A 121 -34.51 -31.55 3.38
CA LYS A 121 -34.56 -31.11 1.98
C LYS A 121 -34.52 -29.59 1.88
N TYR A 122 -35.34 -28.89 2.66
CA TYR A 122 -35.37 -27.43 2.71
C TYR A 122 -34.03 -26.85 3.14
N LEU A 123 -33.39 -27.44 4.17
CA LEU A 123 -32.06 -26.99 4.63
C LEU A 123 -30.97 -27.20 3.57
N THR A 124 -31.05 -28.28 2.80
CA THR A 124 -30.13 -28.56 1.69
C THR A 124 -30.29 -27.54 0.58
N ASP A 125 -31.54 -27.30 0.15
CA ASP A 125 -31.87 -26.32 -0.89
C ASP A 125 -31.49 -24.90 -0.45
N PHE A 126 -31.73 -24.54 0.81
CA PHE A 126 -31.28 -23.26 1.40
C PHE A 126 -29.76 -23.12 1.43
N SER A 127 -29.04 -24.17 1.84
CA SER A 127 -27.57 -24.15 1.85
C SER A 127 -26.98 -24.01 0.44
N LEU A 128 -27.61 -24.64 -0.56
CA LEU A 128 -27.24 -24.49 -1.96
C LEU A 128 -27.45 -23.05 -2.42
N LEU A 129 -28.63 -22.47 -2.15
CA LEU A 129 -28.93 -21.08 -2.49
C LEU A 129 -27.90 -20.11 -1.90
N MET A 130 -27.64 -20.23 -0.59
CA MET A 130 -26.68 -19.35 0.09
C MET A 130 -25.27 -19.48 -0.48
N ARG A 131 -24.83 -20.70 -0.84
CA ARG A 131 -23.54 -20.90 -1.49
C ARG A 131 -23.51 -20.21 -2.86
N SER A 132 -24.53 -20.42 -3.69
CA SER A 132 -24.58 -19.82 -5.03
C SER A 132 -24.67 -18.30 -5.00
N VAL A 133 -25.39 -17.70 -4.04
CA VAL A 133 -25.40 -16.24 -3.83
C VAL A 133 -23.99 -15.75 -3.50
N LEU A 134 -23.29 -16.40 -2.57
CA LEU A 134 -21.94 -16.01 -2.18
C LEU A 134 -20.92 -16.18 -3.32
N GLU A 135 -20.97 -17.30 -4.06
CA GLU A 135 -20.08 -17.54 -5.20
C GLU A 135 -20.31 -16.54 -6.33
N ASN A 136 -21.57 -16.23 -6.66
CA ASN A 136 -21.90 -15.30 -7.74
C ASN A 136 -21.69 -13.83 -7.35
N SER A 137 -21.72 -13.50 -6.04
CA SER A 137 -21.53 -12.13 -5.55
C SER A 137 -20.10 -11.59 -5.64
N GLU A 138 -19.12 -12.47 -5.89
CA GLU A 138 -17.73 -12.09 -6.16
C GLU A 138 -17.52 -11.69 -7.63
N GLU A 139 -18.47 -12.01 -8.52
CA GLU A 139 -18.42 -11.73 -9.95
C GLU A 139 -19.21 -10.45 -10.29
N ASP A 140 -18.66 -9.62 -11.18
CA ASP A 140 -19.35 -8.41 -11.65
C ASP A 140 -20.60 -8.74 -12.50
N PHE A 141 -20.56 -9.88 -13.21
CA PHE A 141 -21.63 -10.36 -14.09
C PHE A 141 -21.69 -11.88 -14.10
N ILE A 142 -22.91 -12.43 -14.14
CA ILE A 142 -23.16 -13.87 -14.29
C ILE A 142 -24.01 -14.15 -15.53
N PRO A 143 -23.89 -15.36 -16.14
CA PRO A 143 -24.80 -15.78 -17.20
C PRO A 143 -26.25 -15.71 -16.74
N LEU A 144 -27.16 -15.30 -17.64
CA LEU A 144 -28.60 -15.22 -17.36
C LEU A 144 -29.16 -16.58 -16.92
N GLU A 145 -28.62 -17.68 -17.47
CA GLU A 145 -28.93 -19.06 -17.04
C GLU A 145 -28.75 -19.23 -15.52
N LYS A 146 -27.60 -18.80 -14.98
CA LYS A 146 -27.31 -18.92 -13.54
C LYS A 146 -28.22 -18.06 -12.67
N GLU A 147 -28.58 -16.85 -13.12
CA GLU A 147 -29.53 -16.01 -12.38
C GLU A 147 -30.92 -16.68 -12.33
N ILE A 148 -31.37 -17.30 -13.42
CA ILE A 148 -32.65 -18.00 -13.47
C ILE A 148 -32.65 -19.22 -12.54
N GLU A 149 -31.58 -20.03 -12.56
CA GLU A 149 -31.43 -21.16 -11.63
C GLU A 149 -31.50 -20.71 -10.16
N LEU A 150 -30.86 -19.57 -9.85
CA LEU A 150 -30.86 -18.98 -8.53
C LEU A 150 -32.25 -18.49 -8.12
N LEU A 151 -32.96 -17.86 -9.05
CA LEU A 151 -34.33 -17.38 -8.88
C LEU A 151 -35.32 -18.54 -8.68
N GLU A 152 -35.18 -19.62 -9.45
CA GLU A 152 -35.99 -20.83 -9.29
C GLU A 152 -35.83 -21.44 -7.89
N LEU A 153 -34.59 -21.55 -7.41
CA LEU A 153 -34.31 -22.08 -6.09
C LEU A 153 -34.86 -21.17 -4.97
N TYR A 154 -34.75 -19.86 -5.16
CA TYR A 154 -35.33 -18.87 -4.24
C TYR A 154 -36.85 -18.99 -4.15
N VAL A 155 -37.57 -18.93 -5.27
CA VAL A 155 -39.03 -19.00 -5.30
C VAL A 155 -39.54 -20.34 -4.80
N LYS A 156 -38.82 -21.43 -5.08
CA LYS A 156 -39.12 -22.76 -4.54
C LYS A 156 -39.08 -22.78 -3.01
N LEU A 157 -38.07 -22.17 -2.39
CA LEU A 157 -37.98 -22.06 -0.92
C LEU A 157 -39.09 -21.19 -0.34
N GLU A 158 -39.37 -20.05 -0.97
CA GLU A 158 -40.49 -19.17 -0.59
C GLU A 158 -41.84 -19.90 -0.67
N HIS A 159 -42.05 -20.68 -1.73
CA HIS A 159 -43.25 -21.50 -1.92
C HIS A 159 -43.41 -22.52 -0.79
N PHE A 160 -42.34 -23.25 -0.45
CA PHE A 160 -42.34 -24.19 0.68
C PHE A 160 -42.64 -23.49 2.02
N ARG A 161 -42.07 -22.30 2.24
CA ARG A 161 -42.31 -21.52 3.45
C ARG A 161 -43.77 -21.12 3.59
N PHE A 162 -44.40 -20.74 2.49
CA PHE A 162 -45.76 -20.22 2.50
C PHE A 162 -46.86 -21.27 2.34
N LYS A 163 -46.52 -22.57 2.22
CA LYS A 163 -47.46 -23.71 2.18
C LYS A 163 -48.68 -23.41 1.28
N ASP A 164 -48.42 -23.22 -0.01
CA ASP A 164 -49.44 -23.10 -1.07
C ASP A 164 -50.26 -21.80 -1.05
N LYS A 165 -49.75 -20.72 -0.45
CA LYS A 165 -50.39 -19.39 -0.56
C LYS A 165 -50.24 -18.74 -1.94
N PHE A 166 -49.34 -19.26 -2.77
CA PHE A 166 -49.12 -18.77 -4.12
C PHE A 166 -48.57 -19.91 -4.98
N ASP A 167 -48.88 -19.87 -6.27
CA ASP A 167 -48.25 -20.70 -7.29
C ASP A 167 -47.28 -19.84 -8.11
N TYR A 168 -46.26 -20.46 -8.68
CA TYR A 168 -45.31 -19.76 -9.54
C TYR A 168 -44.99 -20.56 -10.80
N LYS A 169 -44.67 -19.83 -11.87
CA LYS A 169 -44.14 -20.38 -13.11
C LYS A 169 -43.13 -19.41 -13.67
N ILE A 170 -41.91 -19.88 -13.86
CA ILE A 170 -40.86 -19.14 -14.58
C ILE A 170 -40.92 -19.58 -16.04
N SER A 171 -41.07 -18.63 -16.95
CA SER A 171 -41.12 -18.89 -18.39
C SER A 171 -40.12 -18.01 -19.11
N VAL A 172 -39.22 -18.65 -19.86
CA VAL A 172 -38.22 -18.01 -20.71
C VAL A 172 -38.62 -18.27 -22.16
N ASP A 173 -38.57 -17.23 -22.99
CA ASP A 173 -38.80 -17.36 -24.43
C ASP A 173 -37.66 -18.18 -25.07
N GLU A 174 -38.01 -19.18 -25.89
CA GLU A 174 -37.07 -20.08 -26.57
C GLU A 174 -36.09 -19.33 -27.49
N ASN A 175 -36.44 -18.12 -27.94
CA ASN A 175 -35.57 -17.28 -28.74
C ASN A 175 -34.43 -16.64 -27.92
N ILE A 176 -34.51 -16.67 -26.59
CA ILE A 176 -33.49 -16.11 -25.70
C ILE A 176 -32.43 -17.18 -25.41
N LYS A 177 -31.23 -16.97 -25.95
CA LYS A 177 -30.08 -17.81 -25.63
C LYS A 177 -29.45 -17.37 -24.31
N LEU A 178 -29.87 -18.02 -23.23
CA LEU A 178 -29.46 -17.69 -21.85
C LEU A 178 -27.93 -17.60 -21.65
N ASN A 179 -27.17 -18.37 -22.42
CA ASN A 179 -25.72 -18.49 -22.28
C ASN A 179 -24.96 -17.39 -23.02
N GLU A 180 -25.66 -16.61 -23.86
CA GLU A 180 -25.08 -15.47 -24.60
C GLU A 180 -25.27 -14.14 -23.85
N PHE A 181 -26.12 -14.10 -22.81
CA PHE A 181 -26.38 -12.91 -22.01
C PHE A 181 -25.77 -13.01 -20.62
N VAL A 182 -25.18 -11.90 -20.17
CA VAL A 182 -24.67 -11.74 -18.81
C VAL A 182 -25.34 -10.55 -18.14
N ILE A 183 -25.69 -10.71 -16.88
CA ILE A 183 -26.34 -9.69 -16.06
C ILE A 183 -25.68 -9.60 -14.68
N PRO A 184 -25.77 -8.45 -14.00
CA PRO A 184 -25.38 -8.37 -12.60
C PRO A 184 -26.12 -9.43 -11.76
N PRO A 185 -25.43 -10.11 -10.84
CA PRO A 185 -26.07 -11.10 -9.97
C PRO A 185 -27.14 -10.45 -9.10
N MET A 186 -28.19 -11.20 -8.78
CA MET A 186 -29.30 -10.76 -7.90
C MET A 186 -30.09 -9.57 -8.44
N LEU A 187 -29.99 -9.29 -9.74
CA LEU A 187 -30.74 -8.20 -10.37
C LEU A 187 -32.25 -8.49 -10.40
N LEU A 188 -32.65 -9.75 -10.58
CA LEU A 188 -34.06 -10.12 -10.74
C LEU A 188 -34.75 -10.39 -9.40
N GLN A 189 -34.01 -10.80 -8.38
CA GLN A 189 -34.56 -11.16 -7.07
C GLN A 189 -35.45 -10.07 -6.43
N PRO A 190 -35.09 -8.75 -6.43
CA PRO A 190 -35.91 -7.71 -5.80
C PRO A 190 -37.29 -7.49 -6.43
N TYR A 191 -37.50 -7.98 -7.65
CA TYR A 191 -38.81 -7.90 -8.32
C TYR A 191 -39.72 -9.07 -7.98
N VAL A 192 -39.16 -10.12 -7.39
CA VAL A 192 -39.85 -11.35 -7.00
C VAL A 192 -40.15 -11.40 -5.50
N GLU A 193 -39.30 -10.77 -4.66
CA GLU A 193 -39.54 -10.54 -3.22
C GLU A 193 -40.71 -9.58 -2.97
#